data_AF-A0A1M7YAW4-F1
#
_entry.id   AF-A0A1M7YAW4-F1
#
_cell.length_a   1.000
_cell.length_b   1.000
_cell.length_c   1.000
_cell.angle_alpha   90.00
_cell.angle_beta   90.00
_cell.angle_gamma   90.00
#
_symmetry.space_group_name_H-M   'P 1'
#
loop_
_entity.id
_entity.type
_entity.pdbx_description
1 polymer ?
#
loop_
_entity_poly.entity_id
_entity_poly.type
_entity_poly.pdbx_seq_one_letter_code
_entity_poly.pdbx_strand_id
1 'polypeptide(L)' 'MAPMKCPDCGCESFYVKDPDDQFNIFEFDLKEGTIIPRSGEEDQLSVEEETETYCERCAWHDKFKALK' A
#
# COMPACT_ATOMS: atom_id res chain seq x y z
N MET A 1 7.84 -15.88 1.57
CA MET A 1 7.36 -15.94 2.97
C MET A 1 8.10 -14.88 3.77
N ALA A 2 7.61 -13.66 4.01
CA ALA A 2 6.76 -12.74 3.27
C ALA A 2 7.13 -11.37 3.88
N PRO A 3 7.48 -10.32 3.13
CA PRO A 3 7.49 -8.99 3.70
C PRO A 3 6.04 -8.47 3.69
N MET A 4 5.22 -8.94 4.64
CA MET A 4 3.88 -8.40 4.98
C MET A 4 3.95 -6.99 5.59
N LYS A 5 5.11 -6.34 5.43
CA LYS A 5 5.57 -5.12 6.02
C LYS A 5 6.73 -4.64 5.17
N CYS A 6 7.01 -3.35 5.24
CA CYS A 6 8.03 -2.72 4.44
C CYS A 6 9.37 -3.43 4.68
N PRO A 7 10.05 -3.90 3.63
CA PRO A 7 11.33 -4.60 3.79
C PRO A 7 12.44 -3.69 4.32
N ASP A 8 12.29 -2.37 4.18
CA ASP A 8 13.27 -1.37 4.61
C ASP A 8 13.11 -0.98 6.10
N CYS A 9 11.90 -0.60 6.51
CA CYS A 9 11.65 -0.11 7.87
C CYS A 9 10.79 -1.03 8.75
N GLY A 10 10.18 -2.08 8.17
CA GLY A 10 9.28 -2.99 8.88
C GLY A 10 7.88 -2.44 9.20
N CYS A 11 7.49 -1.29 8.63
CA CYS A 11 6.15 -0.71 8.81
C CYS A 11 5.10 -1.49 8.02
N GLU A 12 3.90 -1.58 8.57
CA GLU A 12 2.74 -2.27 7.98
C GLU A 12 1.78 -1.26 7.34
N SER A 13 2.21 -0.03 7.15
CA SER A 13 1.34 1.08 6.76
C SER A 13 1.88 1.75 5.51
N PHE A 14 0.99 1.88 4.51
CA PHE A 14 1.33 2.21 3.14
C PHE A 14 0.27 3.11 2.52
N TYR A 15 0.63 3.74 1.42
CA TYR A 15 -0.30 4.49 0.60
C TYR A 15 -0.02 4.26 -0.88
N VAL A 16 -1.05 4.36 -1.71
CA VAL A 16 -0.92 4.40 -3.17
C VAL A 16 -1.48 5.72 -3.69
N LYS A 17 -1.06 6.11 -4.88
CA LYS A 17 -1.59 7.30 -5.57
C LYS A 17 -2.52 6.82 -6.67
N ASP A 18 -3.66 7.47 -6.81
CA ASP A 18 -4.57 7.15 -7.90
C ASP A 18 -3.98 7.62 -9.24
N PRO A 19 -3.95 6.76 -10.27
CA PRO A 19 -3.42 7.15 -11.58
C PRO A 19 -4.36 8.09 -12.36
N ASP A 20 -5.66 8.10 -12.05
CA ASP A 20 -6.67 8.98 -12.67
C ASP A 20 -6.76 10.32 -11.91
N ASP A 21 -6.62 10.29 -10.59
CA ASP A 21 -6.57 11.48 -9.73
C ASP A 21 -5.29 11.58 -8.91
N GLN A 22 -4.31 12.32 -9.44
CA GLN A 22 -3.02 12.58 -8.80
C GLN A 22 -3.09 13.31 -7.43
N PHE A 23 -4.25 13.84 -7.03
CA PHE A 23 -4.44 14.44 -5.71
C PHE A 23 -5.05 13.45 -4.72
N ASN A 24 -5.61 12.34 -5.21
CA ASN A 24 -6.15 11.30 -4.39
C ASN A 24 -5.08 10.27 -4.04
N ILE A 25 -4.87 10.11 -2.74
CA ILE A 25 -4.00 9.07 -2.20
C ILE A 25 -4.82 8.19 -1.27
N PHE A 26 -4.56 6.90 -1.36
CA PHE A 26 -5.29 5.94 -0.59
C PHE A 26 -4.34 5.27 0.38
N GLU A 27 -4.61 5.51 1.65
CA GLU A 27 -3.83 4.99 2.77
C GLU A 27 -4.44 3.68 3.26
N PHE A 28 -3.60 2.68 3.49
CA PHE A 28 -4.01 1.38 3.99
C PHE A 28 -2.94 0.74 4.86
N ASP A 29 -3.39 -0.09 5.79
CA ASP A 29 -2.54 -0.97 6.57
C ASP A 29 -2.55 -2.39 5.99
N LEU A 30 -1.41 -3.06 6.00
CA LEU A 30 -1.23 -4.46 5.69
C LEU A 30 -1.16 -5.25 6.99
N LYS A 31 -2.31 -5.81 7.41
CA LYS A 31 -2.38 -6.68 8.61
C LYS A 31 -2.50 -8.13 8.18
N GLU A 32 -1.48 -8.93 8.51
CA GLU A 32 -1.45 -10.37 8.22
C GLU A 32 -1.69 -10.72 6.74
N GLY A 33 -1.24 -9.86 5.82
CA GLY A 33 -1.46 -10.01 4.37
C GLY A 33 -2.83 -9.55 3.88
N THR A 34 -3.62 -8.91 4.75
CA THR A 34 -4.90 -8.28 4.40
C THR A 34 -4.70 -6.77 4.33
N ILE A 35 -5.15 -6.18 3.23
CA ILE A 35 -5.23 -4.73 3.06
C ILE A 35 -6.42 -4.22 3.89
N ILE A 36 -6.15 -3.33 4.83
CA ILE A 36 -7.12 -2.66 5.67
C ILE A 36 -7.09 -1.17 5.26
N PRO A 37 -8.03 -0.73 4.40
CA PRO A 37 -8.10 0.68 4.01
C PRO A 37 -8.35 1.57 5.24
N ARG A 38 -7.60 2.67 5.36
CA ARG A 38 -7.79 3.66 6.44
C ARG A 38 -8.84 4.69 6.09
N SER A 39 -8.85 5.13 4.83
CA SER A 39 -9.91 5.96 4.26
C SER A 39 -11.06 5.02 3.89
N GLY A 40 -12.30 5.28 4.34
CA GLY A 40 -13.49 4.46 4.11
C GLY A 40 -13.94 4.34 2.65
N GLU A 41 -12.99 4.40 1.72
CA GLU A 41 -13.09 4.26 0.27
C GLU A 41 -12.66 2.85 -0.13
N GLU A 42 -13.19 1.85 0.57
CA GLU A 42 -12.89 0.42 0.36
C GLU A 42 -13.28 -0.04 -1.07
N ASP A 43 -14.23 0.66 -1.69
CA ASP A 43 -14.88 0.27 -2.94
C ASP A 43 -14.13 0.81 -4.18
N GLN A 44 -13.28 1.83 -4.02
CA GLN A 44 -12.73 2.57 -5.16
C GLN A 44 -11.28 2.19 -5.51
N LEU A 45 -10.59 1.49 -4.62
CA LEU A 45 -9.19 1.16 -4.82
C LEU A 45 -8.93 -0.34 -4.88
N SER A 46 -8.86 -0.85 -6.11
CA SER A 46 -8.32 -2.19 -6.36
C SER A 46 -6.78 -2.12 -6.30
N VAL A 47 -6.19 -2.37 -5.13
CA VAL A 47 -4.72 -2.55 -5.01
C VAL A 47 -4.35 -3.87 -5.70
N GLU A 48 -4.04 -3.79 -6.97
CA GLU A 48 -3.52 -4.91 -7.76
C GLU A 48 -2.03 -5.12 -7.50
N GLU A 49 -1.52 -6.30 -7.87
CA GLU A 49 -0.11 -6.68 -7.75
C GLU A 49 0.86 -5.70 -8.43
N GLU A 50 0.37 -4.95 -9.43
CA GLU A 50 1.14 -3.98 -10.18
C GLU A 50 1.06 -2.55 -9.66
N THR A 51 0.20 -2.30 -8.66
CA THR A 51 -0.04 -0.96 -8.09
C THR A 51 1.20 -0.45 -7.39
N GLU A 52 1.59 0.80 -7.68
CA GLU A 52 2.69 1.47 -7.00
C GLU A 52 2.33 1.79 -5.55
N THR A 53 2.99 1.08 -4.64
CA THR A 53 2.79 1.17 -3.20
C THR A 53 3.97 1.90 -2.58
N TYR A 54 3.65 2.88 -1.74
CA TYR A 54 4.61 3.73 -1.07
C TYR A 54 4.53 3.49 0.45
N CYS A 55 5.67 3.40 1.12
CA CYS A 55 5.69 3.32 2.57
C CYS A 55 5.46 4.69 3.19
N GLU A 56 4.58 4.79 4.20
CA GLU A 56 4.36 6.07 4.91
C GLU A 56 5.52 6.44 5.85
N ARG A 57 6.38 5.48 6.18
CA ARG A 57 7.42 5.62 7.21
C ARG A 57 8.83 5.80 6.67
N CYS A 58 9.09 5.42 5.42
CA CYS A 58 10.42 5.50 4.80
C CYS A 58 10.31 5.79 3.30
N ALA A 59 11.46 5.95 2.62
CA ALA A 59 11.52 6.22 1.19
C ALA A 59 11.28 4.97 0.30
N TRP A 60 10.90 3.85 0.90
CA TRP A 60 10.61 2.64 0.14
C TRP A 60 9.32 2.81 -0.66
N HIS A 61 9.40 2.52 -1.95
CA HIS A 61 8.25 2.40 -2.82
C HIS A 61 8.53 1.32 -3.86
N ASP A 62 7.57 0.43 -4.08
CA ASP A 62 7.66 -0.61 -5.10
C ASP A 62 6.24 -1.07 -5.48
N LYS A 63 6.11 -2.01 -6.41
CA LYS A 63 4.82 -2.62 -6.74
C LYS A 63 4.31 -3.45 -5.55
N PHE A 64 2.99 -3.50 -5.36
CA PHE A 64 2.38 -4.26 -4.27
C PHE A 64 2.83 -5.73 -4.23
N LYS A 65 3.07 -6.36 -5.39
CA LYS A 65 3.63 -7.71 -5.48
C LYS A 65 4.95 -7.92 -4.73
N ALA A 66 5.72 -6.87 -4.50
CA ALA A 66 6.98 -6.97 -3.75
C ALA A 66 6.75 -7.24 -2.24
N LEU A 67 5.54 -6.98 -1.74
CA LEU A 67 5.10 -7.24 -0.36
C LEU A 67 4.48 -8.65 -0.18
N LYS A 68 4.30 -9.41 -1.26
CA LYS A 68 3.63 -10.73 -1.29
C LYS A 68 4.65 -11.87 -1.26
#